data_AF-A0A4P8L358-F1
#
_entry.id   AF-A0A4P8L358-F1
#
_cell.length_a   1.000
_cell.length_b   1.000
_cell.length_c   1.000
_cell.angle_alpha   90.00
_cell.angle_beta   90.00
_cell.angle_gamma   90.00
#
_symmetry.space_group_name_H-M   'P 1'
#
loop_
_entity.id
_entity.type
_entity.pdbx_description
1 polymer ?
#
loop_
_entity_poly.entity_id
_entity_poly.type
_entity_poly.pdbx_seq_one_letter_code
_entity_poly.pdbx_strand_id
1 'polypeptide(L)'
;MNDSIKVLELMKIKSLKRPMQTHIIVCPFCESGHPIPVDFDAIHRCTCGACYKVCGSHVLETGVSEIAEEMWTGEELDFIRSVPIDFCNVVVEKDFDRLLDLKQNADPNGIERFCKFDMDTPLNLIWVRRLF
;
A
#
# COMPACT_ATOMS: atom_id res chain seq x y z
N MET A 1 -23.90 -39.62 -48.38
CA MET A 1 -24.00 -40.25 -47.05
C MET A 1 -22.69 -39.96 -46.33
N ASN A 2 -22.78 -39.07 -45.33
CA ASN A 2 -21.89 -38.85 -44.18
C ASN A 2 -20.41 -38.51 -44.46
N ASP A 3 -20.00 -37.26 -44.29
CA ASP A 3 -19.59 -36.63 -43.02
C ASP A 3 -18.15 -36.97 -42.62
N SER A 4 -17.25 -35.99 -42.75
CA SER A 4 -16.44 -35.45 -41.64
C SER A 4 -15.12 -34.90 -42.14
N ILE A 5 -15.13 -33.59 -42.38
CA ILE A 5 -13.96 -32.74 -42.31
C ILE A 5 -13.42 -32.80 -40.87
N LYS A 6 -12.17 -33.22 -40.65
CA LYS A 6 -11.46 -32.94 -39.39
C LYS A 6 -10.40 -31.88 -39.64
N VAL A 7 -10.84 -30.63 -39.50
CA VAL A 7 -9.96 -29.46 -39.28
C VAL A 7 -9.27 -29.69 -37.93
N LEU A 8 -8.00 -30.07 -37.95
CA LEU A 8 -7.11 -29.90 -36.79
C LEU A 8 -6.55 -28.48 -36.87
N GLU A 9 -7.42 -27.50 -36.60
CA GLU A 9 -7.00 -26.15 -36.31
C GLU A 9 -6.22 -26.18 -35.00
N LEU A 10 -4.95 -25.78 -35.08
CA LEU A 10 -4.18 -25.39 -33.91
C LEU A 10 -4.94 -24.27 -33.19
N MET A 11 -5.72 -24.64 -32.17
CA MET A 11 -6.09 -23.70 -31.13
C MET A 11 -4.80 -23.32 -30.39
N LYS A 12 -4.12 -22.30 -30.93
CA LYS A 12 -3.23 -21.45 -30.14
C LYS A 12 -4.07 -20.95 -28.98
N ILE A 13 -3.95 -21.61 -27.83
CA ILE A 13 -4.32 -21.03 -26.55
C ILE A 13 -3.34 -19.86 -26.37
N LYS A 14 -3.67 -18.72 -26.98
CA LYS A 14 -3.17 -17.45 -26.50
C LYS A 14 -3.71 -17.38 -25.09
N SER A 15 -2.85 -17.70 -24.13
CA SER A 15 -3.05 -17.28 -22.75
C SER A 15 -3.20 -15.76 -22.82
N LEU A 16 -4.46 -15.32 -22.87
CA LEU A 16 -4.83 -13.94 -22.63
C LEU A 16 -4.41 -13.72 -21.18
N LYS A 17 -3.17 -13.25 -20.99
CA LYS A 17 -2.78 -12.56 -19.79
C LYS A 17 -3.82 -11.46 -19.62
N ARG A 18 -4.82 -11.73 -18.77
CA ARG A 18 -5.72 -10.70 -18.29
C ARG A 18 -4.81 -9.55 -17.85
N PRO A 19 -5.07 -8.29 -18.22
CA PRO A 19 -4.31 -7.20 -17.65
C PRO A 19 -4.43 -7.34 -16.14
N MET A 20 -3.33 -7.70 -15.47
CA MET A 20 -3.26 -7.61 -14.02
C MET A 20 -3.44 -6.12 -13.74
N GLN A 21 -4.63 -5.74 -13.28
CA GLN A 21 -4.79 -4.44 -12.64
C GLN A 21 -3.93 -4.52 -11.38
N THR A 22 -2.68 -4.09 -11.51
CA THR A 22 -1.81 -3.85 -10.37
C THR A 22 -2.46 -2.72 -9.60
N HIS A 23 -3.15 -3.06 -8.53
CA HIS A 23 -3.68 -2.09 -7.60
C HIS A 23 -2.48 -1.33 -7.01
N ILE A 24 -2.54 -0.01 -7.08
CA ILE A 24 -1.48 0.89 -6.63
C ILE A 24 -2.01 1.74 -5.50
N ILE A 25 -1.10 2.13 -4.62
CA ILE A 25 -1.30 3.20 -3.65
C ILE A 25 -0.90 4.51 -4.34
N VAL A 26 -1.72 5.55 -4.21
CA VAL A 26 -1.40 6.87 -4.78
C VAL A 26 -0.92 7.80 -3.66
N CYS A 27 0.24 8.42 -3.84
CA CYS A 27 0.73 9.41 -2.89
C CYS A 27 -0.18 10.66 -2.91
N PRO A 28 -0.77 11.08 -1.78
CA PRO A 28 -1.71 12.20 -1.74
C PRO A 28 -1.03 13.56 -1.97
N PHE A 29 0.31 13.61 -1.97
CA PHE A 29 1.08 14.85 -2.06
C PHE A 29 1.66 15.13 -3.44
N CYS A 30 1.80 14.10 -4.28
CA CYS A 30 2.43 14.21 -5.60
C CYS A 30 1.82 13.29 -6.65
N GLU A 31 0.75 12.56 -6.28
CA GLU A 31 -0.04 11.68 -7.15
C GLU A 31 0.75 10.51 -7.78
N SER A 32 1.98 10.27 -7.32
CA SER A 32 2.80 9.13 -7.77
C SER A 32 2.21 7.81 -7.28
N GLY A 33 2.22 6.81 -8.16
CA GLY A 33 1.76 5.45 -7.86
C GLY A 33 2.85 4.57 -7.25
N HIS A 34 2.49 3.84 -6.20
CA HIS A 34 3.32 2.90 -5.47
C HIS A 34 2.69 1.50 -5.47
N PRO A 35 3.48 0.42 -5.51
CA PRO A 35 2.94 -0.92 -5.31
C PRO A 35 2.41 -1.09 -3.89
N ILE A 36 1.41 -1.96 -3.71
CA ILE A 36 0.97 -2.38 -2.38
C ILE A 36 2.16 -3.08 -1.68
N PRO A 37 2.57 -2.62 -0.50
CA PRO A 37 3.72 -3.19 0.20
C PRO A 37 3.39 -4.60 0.70
N VAL A 38 4.37 -5.50 0.68
CA VAL A 38 4.20 -6.84 1.27
C VAL A 38 4.43 -6.85 2.79
N ASP A 39 5.19 -5.88 3.29
CA ASP A 39 5.46 -5.68 4.71
C ASP A 39 4.76 -4.42 5.18
N PHE A 40 3.73 -4.60 6.01
CA PHE A 40 2.96 -3.50 6.60
C PHE A 40 3.68 -2.84 7.78
N ASP A 41 4.61 -3.53 8.43
CA ASP A 41 5.37 -2.92 9.51
C ASP A 41 6.49 -1.99 9.00
N ALA A 42 6.88 -2.15 7.74
CA ALA A 42 7.90 -1.30 7.12
C ALA A 42 7.38 0.10 6.80
N ILE A 43 8.26 1.09 6.94
CA ILE A 43 8.05 2.47 6.49
C ILE A 43 8.54 2.57 5.04
N HIS A 44 7.68 3.08 4.17
CA HIS A 44 7.96 3.23 2.74
C HIS A 44 8.12 4.70 2.38
N ARG A 45 9.00 5.00 1.42
CA ARG A 45 9.36 6.37 1.04
C ARG A 45 8.88 6.69 -0.37
N CYS A 46 8.21 7.82 -0.53
CA CYS A 46 7.90 8.43 -1.82
C CYS A 46 9.03 9.35 -2.26
N THR A 47 9.24 9.46 -3.57
CA THR A 47 10.26 10.34 -4.18
C THR A 47 10.02 11.82 -3.88
N CYS A 48 8.79 12.22 -3.54
CA CYS A 48 8.47 13.59 -3.12
C CYS A 48 8.87 13.92 -1.67
N GLY A 49 9.47 12.96 -0.96
CA GLY A 49 9.89 13.10 0.43
C GLY A 49 8.82 12.72 1.46
N ALA A 50 7.62 12.33 1.02
CA ALA A 50 6.61 11.77 1.93
C ALA A 50 6.96 10.33 2.31
N CYS A 51 6.57 9.92 3.51
CA CYS A 51 6.66 8.54 3.98
C CYS A 51 5.28 7.98 4.24
N TYR A 52 5.12 6.65 4.11
CA TYR A 52 3.87 5.98 4.41
C TYR A 52 4.05 4.62 5.08
N LYS A 53 3.04 4.21 5.84
CA LYS A 53 2.97 2.92 6.53
C LYS A 53 1.53 2.41 6.55
N VAL A 54 1.36 1.09 6.47
CA VAL A 54 0.07 0.43 6.65
C VAL A 54 0.04 -0.13 8.07
N CYS A 55 -0.98 0.18 8.87
CA CYS A 55 -1.06 -0.37 10.22
C CYS A 55 -2.50 -0.58 10.66
N GLY A 56 -2.70 -1.42 11.67
CA GLY A 56 -4.01 -1.60 12.29
C GLY A 56 -4.53 -0.28 12.88
N SER A 57 -5.85 -0.12 12.91
CA SER A 57 -6.48 1.10 13.40
C SER A 57 -6.16 1.46 14.85
N HIS A 58 -5.88 0.45 15.68
CA HIS A 58 -5.56 0.64 17.10
C HIS A 58 -4.15 1.17 17.35
N VAL A 59 -3.25 1.16 16.36
CA VAL A 59 -1.85 1.64 16.46
C VAL A 59 -1.57 2.86 15.59
N LEU A 60 -2.61 3.61 15.19
CA LEU A 60 -2.48 4.76 14.31
C LEU A 60 -1.45 5.81 14.81
N GLU A 61 -1.56 6.20 16.08
CA GLU A 61 -0.66 7.19 16.70
C GLU A 61 0.79 6.71 16.75
N THR A 62 0.98 5.42 17.05
CA THR A 62 2.30 4.77 17.00
C THR A 62 2.85 4.80 15.58
N GLY A 63 2.04 4.47 14.58
CA GLY A 63 2.45 4.49 13.17
C GLY A 63 2.89 5.88 12.68
N VAL A 64 2.18 6.93 13.08
CA VAL A 64 2.61 8.33 12.80
C VAL A 64 3.96 8.62 13.47
N SER A 65 4.13 8.18 14.72
CA SER A 65 5.36 8.40 15.50
C SER A 65 6.57 7.69 14.89
N GLU A 66 6.42 6.45 14.46
CA GLU A 66 7.48 5.69 13.79
C GLU A 66 7.88 6.34 12.46
N ILE A 67 6.90 6.83 11.67
CA ILE A 67 7.20 7.59 10.46
C ILE A 67 7.96 8.89 10.81
N ALA A 68 7.61 9.55 11.91
CA ALA A 68 8.32 10.74 12.34
C ALA A 68 9.78 10.43 12.70
N GLU A 69 10.03 9.34 13.43
CA GLU A 69 11.38 8.90 13.79
C GLU A 69 12.26 8.61 12.56
N GLU A 70 11.66 8.17 11.46
CA GLU A 70 12.34 7.90 10.19
C GLU A 70 12.62 9.17 9.36
N MET A 71 11.93 10.28 9.64
CA MET A 71 12.03 11.54 8.89
C MET A 71 12.84 12.63 9.58
N TRP A 72 12.98 12.58 10.90
CA TRP A 72 13.64 13.62 11.70
C TRP A 72 14.74 13.04 12.56
N THR A 73 15.76 13.85 12.83
CA THR A 73 16.77 13.52 13.84
C THR A 73 16.19 13.60 15.26
N GLY A 74 16.84 12.99 16.25
CA GLY A 74 16.41 13.07 17.65
C GLY A 74 16.25 14.50 18.16
N GLU A 75 17.17 15.39 17.81
CA GLU A 75 17.12 16.81 18.17
C GLU A 75 15.91 17.52 17.55
N GLU A 76 15.60 17.23 16.28
CA GLU A 76 14.43 17.78 15.59
C GLU A 76 13.12 17.23 16.18
N LEU A 77 13.07 15.95 16.55
CA LEU A 77 11.90 15.35 17.20
C LEU A 77 11.63 15.97 18.56
N ASP A 78 12.66 16.18 19.38
CA ASP A 78 12.54 16.81 20.68
C ASP A 78 12.03 18.25 20.55
N PHE A 79 12.53 18.97 19.53
CA PHE A 79 12.02 20.29 19.18
C PHE A 79 10.54 20.26 18.76
N ILE A 80 10.16 19.39 17.82
CA ILE A 80 8.79 19.26 17.33
C ILE A 80 7.81 18.90 18.46
N ARG A 81 8.20 17.99 19.35
CA ARG A 81 7.41 17.60 20.54
C ARG A 81 7.22 18.76 21.53
N SER A 82 8.12 19.75 21.52
CA SER A 82 8.12 20.88 22.45
C SER A 82 7.36 22.12 21.95
N VAL A 83 6.94 22.18 20.69
CA VAL A 83 6.37 23.38 20.07
C VAL A 83 4.97 23.11 19.46
N PRO A 84 3.96 23.95 19.72
CA PRO A 84 2.61 23.79 19.15
C PRO A 84 2.52 24.39 17.74
N ILE A 85 3.20 23.79 16.75
CA ILE A 85 3.17 24.20 15.34
C ILE A 85 2.97 22.97 14.43
N ASP A 86 2.29 23.15 13.30
CA ASP A 86 2.15 22.14 12.25
C ASP A 86 3.48 21.98 11.48
N PHE A 87 4.28 20.97 11.84
CA PHE A 87 5.55 20.64 11.16
C PHE A 87 5.39 19.62 10.03
N CYS A 88 4.20 19.02 9.89
CA CYS A 88 3.94 18.01 8.89
C CYS A 88 2.46 17.95 8.48
N ASN A 89 2.23 17.43 7.28
CA ASN A 89 0.92 17.01 6.84
C ASN A 89 0.78 15.50 7.10
N VAL A 90 -0.32 15.12 7.74
CA VAL A 90 -0.72 13.73 7.93
C VAL A 90 -1.99 13.45 7.13
N VAL A 91 -2.00 12.41 6.31
CA VAL A 91 -3.19 11.91 5.61
C VAL A 91 -3.40 10.46 6.02
N VAL A 92 -4.61 10.13 6.46
CA VAL A 92 -4.98 8.76 6.87
C VAL A 92 -6.11 8.27 5.98
N GLU A 93 -5.87 7.19 5.24
CA GLU A 93 -6.90 6.46 4.51
C GLU A 93 -7.41 5.32 5.39
N LYS A 94 -8.69 5.42 5.82
CA LYS A 94 -9.27 4.55 6.85
C LYS A 94 -9.89 3.24 6.38
N ASP A 95 -10.10 3.11 5.06
CA ASP A 95 -10.74 1.96 4.44
C ASP A 95 -9.74 1.19 3.56
N PHE A 96 -8.49 1.08 4.01
CA PHE A 96 -7.42 0.47 3.22
C PHE A 96 -7.68 -1.02 2.95
N ASP A 97 -8.54 -1.67 3.74
CA ASP A 97 -9.01 -3.03 3.54
C ASP A 97 -9.60 -3.25 2.14
N ARG A 98 -10.22 -2.23 1.54
CA ARG A 98 -10.73 -2.31 0.16
C ARG A 98 -9.61 -2.58 -0.84
N LEU A 99 -8.43 -1.98 -0.65
CA LEU A 99 -7.26 -2.22 -1.49
C LEU A 99 -6.74 -3.65 -1.31
N LEU A 100 -6.81 -4.17 -0.09
CA LEU A 100 -6.48 -5.57 0.18
C LEU A 100 -7.43 -6.51 -0.52
N ASP A 101 -8.75 -6.38 -0.31
CA ASP A 101 -9.76 -7.23 -0.94
C ASP A 101 -9.55 -7.35 -2.44
N LEU A 102 -9.25 -6.22 -3.10
CA LEU A 102 -8.97 -6.20 -4.53
C LEU A 102 -7.68 -6.94 -4.89
N LYS A 103 -6.63 -6.82 -4.08
CA LYS A 103 -5.38 -7.56 -4.26
C LYS A 103 -5.57 -9.06 -4.03
N GLN A 104 -6.36 -9.45 -3.02
CA GLN A 104 -6.71 -10.84 -2.72
C GLN A 104 -7.48 -11.48 -3.89
N ASN A 105 -8.46 -10.76 -4.44
CA ASN A 105 -9.22 -11.22 -5.61
C ASN A 105 -8.34 -11.36 -6.86
N ALA A 106 -7.30 -10.53 -7.00
CA ALA A 106 -6.37 -10.58 -8.12
C ALA A 106 -5.29 -11.66 -7.98
N ASP A 107 -4.86 -11.95 -6.74
CA ASP A 107 -3.84 -12.95 -6.42
C ASP A 107 -4.16 -13.62 -5.06
N PRO A 108 -4.98 -14.69 -5.07
CA PRO A 108 -5.42 -15.37 -3.84
C PRO A 108 -4.29 -15.98 -3.02
N ASN A 109 -3.14 -16.25 -3.65
CA ASN A 109 -1.97 -16.85 -3.00
C ASN A 109 -0.96 -15.78 -2.52
N GLY A 110 -1.20 -14.49 -2.82
CA GLY A 110 -0.30 -13.40 -2.47
C GLY A 110 -0.36 -12.98 -1.00
N ILE A 111 -1.36 -13.45 -0.25
CA ILE A 111 -1.63 -13.00 1.12
C ILE A 111 -0.63 -13.56 2.14
N GLU A 112 -0.07 -14.74 1.89
CA GLU A 112 0.89 -15.40 2.79
C GLU A 112 2.14 -14.55 3.08
N ARG A 113 2.35 -13.47 2.32
CA ARG A 113 3.48 -12.55 2.46
C ARG A 113 3.20 -11.31 3.32
N PHE A 114 1.96 -11.05 3.72
CA PHE A 114 1.65 -10.00 4.68
C PHE A 114 1.91 -10.51 6.09
N CYS A 115 3.20 -10.61 6.44
CA CYS A 115 3.67 -11.43 7.57
C CYS A 115 3.11 -11.08 8.96
N LYS A 116 2.37 -9.96 9.13
CA LYS A 116 1.78 -9.57 10.43
C LYS A 116 0.38 -8.95 10.32
N PHE A 117 -0.33 -9.18 9.24
CA PHE A 117 -1.70 -8.68 9.12
C PHE A 117 -2.65 -9.50 10.01
N ASP A 118 -3.24 -8.87 11.02
CA ASP A 118 -4.38 -9.40 11.76
C ASP A 118 -5.67 -9.10 10.96
N MET A 119 -6.29 -10.16 10.43
CA MET A 119 -7.50 -10.03 9.61
C MET A 119 -8.72 -9.53 10.39
N ASP A 120 -8.67 -9.57 11.72
CA ASP A 120 -9.76 -9.09 12.58
C ASP A 120 -9.68 -7.58 12.85
N THR A 121 -8.59 -6.91 12.41
CA THR A 121 -8.34 -5.50 12.66
C THR A 121 -8.41 -4.67 11.37
N PRO A 122 -9.24 -3.61 11.30
CA PRO A 122 -9.29 -2.72 10.14
C PRO A 122 -7.96 -1.99 9.93
N LEU A 123 -7.48 -1.94 8.68
CA LEU A 123 -6.25 -1.26 8.33
C LEU A 123 -6.42 0.19 7.91
N ASN A 124 -5.44 0.98 8.31
CA ASN A 124 -5.24 2.33 7.82
C ASN A 124 -3.94 2.43 7.05
N LEU A 125 -3.94 3.26 6.01
CA LEU A 125 -2.72 3.73 5.37
C LEU A 125 -2.44 5.17 5.81
N ILE A 126 -1.30 5.36 6.47
CA ILE A 126 -0.85 6.64 6.98
C ILE A 126 0.19 7.20 6.03
N TRP A 127 0.03 8.47 5.66
CA TRP A 127 1.01 9.27 4.94
C TRP A 127 1.46 10.44 5.80
N VAL A 128 2.76 10.69 5.88
CA VAL A 128 3.32 11.88 6.52
C VAL A 128 4.28 12.57 5.57
N ARG A 129 4.19 13.89 5.47
CA ARG A 129 5.14 14.72 4.72
C ARG A 129 5.55 15.93 5.56
N ARG A 130 6.86 16.15 5.67
CA ARG A 130 7.42 17.35 6.30
C ARG A 130 6.97 18.62 5.57
N LEU A 131 6.56 19.64 6.33
CA LEU A 131 6.34 20.99 5.83
C LEU A 131 7.69 21.72 5.86
N PHE A 132 8.06 22.35 4.74
CA PHE A 132 9.26 23.19 4.62
C PHE A 132 8.85 24.66 4.47
#